data_AF-A0A8C2C3J4-F1
#
_entry.id   AF-A0A8C2C3J4-F1
#
_cell.length_a   1.000
_cell.length_b   1.000
_cell.length_c   1.000
_cell.angle_alpha   90.00
_cell.angle_beta   90.00
_cell.angle_gamma   90.00
#
_symmetry.space_group_name_H-M   'P 1'
#
loop_
_entity.id
_entity.type
_entity.pdbx_description
1 polymer ?
#
loop_
_entity_poly.entity_id
_entity_poly.type
_entity_poly.pdbx_seq_one_letter_code
_entity_poly.pdbx_strand_id
1 'polypeptide(L)'
;MGKCPSNIAQKSSPAKLLKKLPHSTDAQQTHSVVLLQPFKHIVLPKSVTPCVPLQVRRGPRTVQSETKYVELLVVNDFDLFVQMRRSTPQTRNFAKAVVNMADAIYKEQLNTRIVLVAMETWSTQNMVSVGDDPLVTLRDFMKYRKENIKEKSDAAHLLSGRTFQSRSSGTAYIEGICSPTRGGGVNEYGNVGPMAITLCQSLGQNLGMMWNKDRATAGDCKCPDPWLGCIMEDTGYYLPRKFSRCSIEEYIQFLQQGGGSCLFNKPNKLLDPPECGNGFVEQGEECDCGSQVDCSRAGGACCKKCTLTHDAMCSNGLCCSRCKYEQRGVICRDAVNDCDVPETCTGDSSKCPHNVHKLDGYMCNGRCYGGRCKTRDAQCQALWNAADRMCYEKLNTEGTERGNCGQDSSSHSWIQCNKQDVLCGFLLCTNITVKPRYGDLNGEITSLTIYHQNKYLDCRGGHAVLEDGTDLGYVEDGTPCGPNMMCLDHRCLPVTTFNLSSCPGSSSSHVCSDHGTCSNEVKCICDADYTGKDCSVYDPIPDPQPPDGPEKYKGPSGTNIIIGSIAGAILLAAIVLGGTGWGFK
;
A
#
# COMPACT_ATOMS: atom_id res chain seq x y z
N MET A 1 -31.70 -22.03 30.82
CA MET A 1 -31.23 -21.97 32.22
C MET A 1 -29.78 -22.43 32.26
N GLY A 2 -28.87 -21.55 32.65
CA GLY A 2 -27.43 -21.81 32.73
C GLY A 2 -26.70 -20.49 32.93
N LYS A 3 -26.28 -20.21 34.17
CA LYS A 3 -25.58 -18.98 34.58
C LYS A 3 -24.08 -19.10 34.29
N CYS A 4 -23.45 -18.02 33.81
CA CYS A 4 -22.02 -17.77 34.04
C CYS A 4 -21.85 -16.42 34.76
N PRO A 5 -20.96 -16.33 35.77
CA PRO A 5 -20.82 -15.17 36.65
C PRO A 5 -19.90 -14.10 36.05
N SER A 6 -20.26 -12.84 36.29
CA SER A 6 -19.45 -11.65 36.03
C SER A 6 -18.57 -11.33 37.24
N ASN A 7 -17.25 -11.41 37.06
CA ASN A 7 -16.27 -10.81 37.96
C ASN A 7 -15.59 -9.64 37.24
N ILE A 8 -15.94 -8.42 37.63
CA ILE A 8 -15.18 -7.20 37.33
C ILE A 8 -14.56 -6.75 38.66
N ALA A 9 -13.25 -6.93 38.80
CA ALA A 9 -12.47 -6.32 39.87
C ALA A 9 -11.61 -5.22 39.25
N GLN A 10 -11.98 -3.96 39.52
CA GLN A 10 -11.14 -2.79 39.32
C GLN A 10 -9.96 -2.85 40.29
N LYS A 11 -8.72 -2.79 39.76
CA LYS A 11 -7.53 -2.38 40.52
C LYS A 11 -6.77 -1.34 39.71
N SER A 12 -7.01 -0.07 40.03
CA SER A 12 -6.09 1.03 39.78
C SER A 12 -5.22 1.22 41.01
N SER A 13 -3.89 1.19 40.86
CA SER A 13 -2.93 1.57 41.90
C SER A 13 -2.04 2.68 41.34
N PRO A 14 -1.83 3.81 42.05
CA PRO A 14 -1.02 4.92 41.56
C PRO A 14 0.43 4.78 42.02
N ALA A 15 1.36 4.95 41.08
CA ALA A 15 2.79 5.11 41.37
C ALA A 15 3.12 6.59 41.66
N LYS A 16 3.82 6.81 42.78
CA LYS A 16 4.42 8.09 43.20
C LYS A 16 5.59 8.47 42.28
N LEU A 17 5.71 9.76 41.94
CA LEU A 17 7.02 10.38 41.74
C LEU A 17 7.00 11.85 42.23
N LEU A 18 7.94 12.16 43.12
CA LEU A 18 8.22 13.50 43.65
C LEU A 18 9.03 14.35 42.65
N LYS A 19 8.73 15.66 42.59
CA LYS A 19 9.65 16.80 42.79
C LYS A 19 8.93 18.13 42.50
N LYS A 20 8.69 18.94 43.54
CA LYS A 20 9.39 20.20 43.91
C LYS A 20 9.10 21.39 42.98
N LEU A 21 8.27 22.32 43.45
CA LEU A 21 8.35 23.78 43.21
C LEU A 21 7.82 24.53 44.47
N PRO A 22 8.22 25.79 44.71
CA PRO A 22 8.39 26.36 46.06
C PRO A 22 7.18 27.10 46.65
N HIS A 23 7.27 27.32 47.96
CA HIS A 23 6.36 28.06 48.85
C HIS A 23 6.15 29.55 48.49
N SER A 24 4.90 30.01 48.65
CA SER A 24 4.51 31.32 49.22
C SER A 24 3.09 31.17 49.79
N THR A 25 2.88 31.15 51.13
CA THR A 25 2.34 32.28 51.95
C THR A 25 1.09 32.90 51.31
N ASP A 26 -0.13 32.90 51.87
CA ASP A 26 -0.54 33.05 53.26
C ASP A 26 -1.94 32.46 53.49
N ALA A 27 -2.17 32.10 54.74
CA ALA A 27 -3.44 31.68 55.29
C ALA A 27 -4.28 32.90 55.71
N GLN A 28 -5.57 32.89 55.40
CA GLN A 28 -6.55 33.49 56.30
C GLN A 28 -7.87 32.71 56.25
N GLN A 29 -8.25 32.25 57.43
CA GLN A 29 -9.30 31.30 57.74
C GLN A 29 -10.42 32.09 58.41
N THR A 30 -11.62 32.08 57.83
CA THR A 30 -12.85 32.47 58.53
C THR A 30 -13.82 31.31 58.46
N HIS A 31 -14.05 30.67 59.60
CA HIS A 31 -15.07 29.65 59.80
C HIS A 31 -16.46 30.28 59.93
N SER A 32 -17.45 29.70 59.27
CA SER A 32 -18.81 29.57 59.83
C SER A 32 -19.54 28.38 59.22
N VAL A 33 -20.20 27.65 60.12
CA VAL A 33 -20.78 26.32 60.01
C VAL A 33 -22.12 26.37 59.27
N VAL A 34 -22.37 25.44 58.33
CA VAL A 34 -23.74 25.14 57.85
C VAL A 34 -23.93 23.62 57.72
N LEU A 35 -25.07 23.18 58.25
CA LEU A 35 -25.54 21.82 58.45
C LEU A 35 -25.57 20.93 57.18
N LEU A 36 -25.23 19.66 57.36
CA LEU A 36 -25.52 18.56 56.45
C LEU A 36 -27.01 18.17 56.50
N GLN A 37 -27.68 18.13 55.34
CA GLN A 37 -28.92 17.38 55.12
C GLN A 37 -28.76 16.44 53.91
N PRO A 38 -29.36 15.23 53.93
CA PRO A 38 -29.09 14.18 52.96
C PRO A 38 -29.86 14.35 51.64
N PHE A 39 -29.19 14.07 50.52
CA PHE A 39 -29.78 14.07 49.18
C PHE A 39 -30.79 12.93 49.01
N LYS A 40 -31.99 13.29 48.52
CA LYS A 40 -33.06 12.37 48.10
C LYS A 40 -32.64 11.57 46.86
N HIS A 41 -32.90 10.26 46.90
CA HIS A 41 -32.83 9.35 45.76
C HIS A 41 -33.82 9.77 44.66
N ILE A 42 -33.30 10.03 43.45
CA ILE A 42 -34.09 10.10 42.22
C ILE A 42 -34.06 8.71 41.58
N VAL A 43 -35.21 8.04 41.55
CA VAL A 43 -35.42 6.78 40.84
C VAL A 43 -35.88 7.11 39.42
N LEU A 44 -35.06 6.82 38.41
CA LEU A 44 -35.45 6.86 37.00
C LEU A 44 -36.00 5.48 36.57
N PRO A 45 -37.08 5.43 35.77
CA PRO A 45 -37.72 4.17 35.40
C PRO A 45 -36.86 3.39 34.38
N LYS A 46 -36.72 2.08 34.61
CA LYS A 46 -36.05 1.15 33.71
C LYS A 46 -36.99 0.81 32.53
N SER A 47 -36.72 1.35 31.35
CA SER A 47 -37.23 0.80 30.10
C SER A 47 -36.32 -0.35 29.65
N VAL A 48 -36.89 -1.55 29.56
CA VAL A 48 -36.19 -2.74 29.05
C VAL A 48 -36.37 -2.75 27.54
N THR A 49 -35.36 -2.28 26.81
CA THR A 49 -35.26 -2.45 25.36
C THR A 49 -34.58 -3.80 25.07
N PRO A 50 -35.07 -4.60 24.10
CA PRO A 50 -34.41 -5.86 23.74
C PRO A 50 -33.05 -5.57 23.11
N CYS A 51 -31.99 -6.21 23.62
CA CYS A 51 -30.68 -6.20 22.95
C CYS A 51 -30.81 -6.96 21.62
N VAL A 52 -30.99 -6.22 20.53
CA VAL A 52 -30.61 -6.70 19.20
C VAL A 52 -29.09 -6.84 19.22
N PRO A 53 -28.50 -7.98 18.83
CA PRO A 53 -27.06 -8.05 18.68
C PRO A 53 -26.68 -6.99 17.65
N LEU A 54 -25.89 -5.99 18.05
CA LEU A 54 -25.18 -5.16 17.09
C LEU A 54 -24.41 -6.15 16.21
N GLN A 55 -24.83 -6.30 14.96
CA GLN A 55 -23.92 -6.75 13.93
C GLN A 55 -22.78 -5.75 13.98
N VAL A 56 -21.66 -6.14 14.57
CA VAL A 56 -20.39 -5.51 14.28
C VAL A 56 -20.14 -5.85 12.82
N ARG A 57 -20.73 -5.06 11.90
CA ARG A 57 -20.16 -4.91 10.57
C ARG A 57 -18.71 -4.56 10.86
N ARG A 58 -17.78 -5.47 10.50
CA ARG A 58 -16.36 -5.12 10.52
C ARG A 58 -16.28 -3.82 9.74
N GLY A 59 -15.77 -2.76 10.37
CA GLY A 59 -15.53 -1.51 9.68
C GLY A 59 -14.72 -1.79 8.42
N PRO A 60 -14.87 -0.96 7.37
CA PRO A 60 -14.04 -1.08 6.18
C PRO A 60 -12.56 -1.20 6.57
N ARG A 61 -11.85 -2.09 5.88
CA ARG A 61 -10.47 -2.41 6.24
C ARG A 61 -9.59 -1.23 5.90
N THR A 62 -8.82 -0.77 6.88
CA THR A 62 -7.78 0.22 6.63
C THR A 62 -6.62 -0.44 5.88
N VAL A 63 -5.84 0.39 5.20
CA VAL A 63 -4.60 -0.03 4.53
C VAL A 63 -3.62 -0.77 5.45
N GLN A 64 -3.73 -0.65 6.78
CA GLN A 64 -2.90 -1.42 7.71
C GLN A 64 -3.38 -2.88 7.89
N SER A 65 -4.69 -3.11 7.78
CA SER A 65 -5.31 -4.40 8.09
C SER A 65 -5.38 -5.36 6.90
N GLU A 66 -5.27 -4.84 5.69
CA GLU A 66 -5.25 -5.64 4.47
C GLU A 66 -3.87 -6.26 4.22
N THR A 67 -3.86 -7.47 3.66
CA THR A 67 -2.63 -8.15 3.23
C THR A 67 -2.18 -7.59 1.89
N LYS A 68 -0.92 -7.17 1.81
CA LYS A 68 -0.31 -6.61 0.59
C LYS A 68 0.43 -7.71 -0.16
N TYR A 69 0.57 -7.56 -1.47
CA TYR A 69 1.29 -8.48 -2.34
C TYR A 69 2.27 -7.66 -3.17
N VAL A 70 3.55 -8.01 -3.11
CA VAL A 70 4.60 -7.47 -3.97
C VAL A 70 4.81 -8.48 -5.10
N GLU A 71 4.36 -8.16 -6.31
CA GLU A 71 4.66 -8.91 -7.53
C GLU A 71 6.11 -8.66 -7.93
N LEU A 72 7.01 -9.54 -7.49
CA LEU A 72 8.45 -9.42 -7.66
C LEU A 72 8.91 -10.11 -8.95
N LEU A 73 9.71 -9.40 -9.73
CA LEU A 73 10.54 -9.94 -10.80
C LEU A 73 12.00 -10.04 -10.33
N VAL A 74 12.64 -11.18 -10.57
CA VAL A 74 14.06 -11.37 -10.26
C VAL A 74 14.89 -11.56 -11.53
N VAL A 75 15.97 -10.80 -11.67
CA VAL A 75 16.98 -11.03 -12.71
C VAL A 75 18.26 -11.53 -12.03
N ASN A 76 18.77 -12.66 -12.49
CA ASN A 76 20.05 -13.20 -12.05
C ASN A 76 21.11 -12.84 -13.08
N ASP A 77 22.17 -12.15 -12.65
CA ASP A 77 23.25 -11.77 -13.56
C ASP A 77 24.13 -12.96 -13.96
N PHE A 78 25.02 -12.75 -14.92
CA PHE A 78 25.93 -13.77 -15.44
C PHE A 78 26.91 -14.24 -14.36
N ASP A 79 27.36 -13.34 -13.49
CA ASP A 79 28.26 -13.69 -12.39
C ASP A 79 27.57 -14.63 -11.41
N LEU A 80 26.29 -14.41 -11.06
CA LEU A 80 25.51 -15.30 -10.20
C LEU A 80 25.29 -16.66 -10.86
N PHE A 81 25.03 -16.67 -12.17
CA PHE A 81 24.97 -17.91 -12.94
C PHE A 81 26.29 -18.69 -12.87
N VAL A 82 27.44 -18.01 -12.93
CA VAL A 82 28.76 -18.63 -12.75
C VAL A 82 28.96 -19.16 -11.32
N GLN A 83 28.58 -18.40 -10.29
CA GLN A 83 28.61 -18.85 -8.88
C GLN A 83 27.79 -20.14 -8.68
N MET A 84 26.67 -20.26 -9.40
CA MET A 84 25.79 -21.42 -9.39
C MET A 84 26.20 -22.48 -10.43
N ARG A 85 27.51 -22.64 -10.62
CA ARG A 85 28.14 -23.67 -11.47
C ARG A 85 27.61 -23.69 -12.91
N ARG A 86 27.22 -22.52 -13.44
CA ARG A 86 26.65 -22.36 -14.78
C ARG A 86 25.41 -23.24 -15.02
N SER A 87 24.58 -23.39 -14.00
CA SER A 87 23.38 -24.21 -14.04
C SER A 87 22.13 -23.36 -13.80
N THR A 88 21.34 -23.13 -14.86
CA THR A 88 20.10 -22.35 -14.77
C THR A 88 19.14 -22.91 -13.71
N PRO A 89 18.91 -24.23 -13.59
CA PRO A 89 18.09 -24.76 -12.51
C PRO A 89 18.64 -24.43 -11.11
N GLN A 90 19.95 -24.49 -10.90
CA GLN A 90 20.55 -24.16 -9.60
C GLN A 90 20.42 -22.67 -9.29
N THR A 91 20.66 -21.79 -10.27
CA THR A 91 20.45 -20.34 -10.12
C THR A 91 19.01 -20.01 -9.76
N ARG A 92 18.04 -20.62 -10.47
CA ARG A 92 16.61 -20.41 -10.19
C ARG A 92 16.22 -20.89 -8.79
N ASN A 93 16.69 -22.07 -8.39
CA ASN A 93 16.39 -22.60 -7.05
C ASN A 93 17.02 -21.77 -5.94
N PHE A 94 18.23 -21.27 -6.15
CA PHE A 94 18.90 -20.36 -5.23
C PHE A 94 18.11 -19.06 -5.05
N ALA A 95 17.74 -18.40 -6.15
CA ALA A 95 16.93 -17.18 -6.11
C ALA A 95 15.56 -17.38 -5.44
N LYS A 96 14.89 -18.51 -5.73
CA LYS A 96 13.64 -18.88 -5.02
C LYS A 96 13.83 -19.01 -3.52
N ALA A 97 14.92 -19.65 -3.07
CA ALA A 97 15.20 -19.80 -1.65
C ALA A 97 15.41 -18.44 -0.95
N VAL A 98 16.09 -17.50 -1.62
CA VAL A 98 16.26 -16.11 -1.15
C VAL A 98 14.91 -15.42 -1.02
N VAL A 99 14.08 -15.46 -2.06
CA VAL A 99 12.74 -14.82 -2.05
C VAL A 99 11.81 -15.44 -1.02
N ASN A 100 11.81 -16.76 -0.86
CA ASN A 100 10.97 -17.45 0.13
C ASN A 100 11.34 -17.06 1.57
N MET A 101 12.63 -16.88 1.85
CA MET A 101 13.08 -16.41 3.17
C MET A 101 12.67 -14.95 3.41
N ALA A 102 12.75 -14.10 2.38
CA ALA A 102 12.26 -12.73 2.46
C ALA A 102 10.73 -12.65 2.65
N ASP A 103 9.95 -13.46 1.92
CA ASP A 103 8.47 -13.55 2.06
C ASP A 103 8.08 -13.92 3.50
N ALA A 104 8.78 -14.88 4.11
CA ALA A 104 8.51 -15.29 5.49
C ALA A 104 8.65 -14.11 6.48
N ILE A 105 9.70 -13.29 6.32
CA ILE A 105 9.94 -12.10 7.15
C ILE A 105 8.84 -11.06 6.92
N TYR A 106 8.52 -10.75 5.67
CA TYR A 106 7.50 -9.76 5.30
C TYR A 106 6.10 -10.16 5.75
N LYS A 107 5.77 -11.45 5.62
CA LYS A 107 4.50 -12.02 6.05
C LYS A 107 4.32 -11.87 7.56
N GLU A 108 5.36 -12.16 8.34
CA GLU A 108 5.30 -12.08 9.80
C GLU A 108 5.30 -10.64 10.32
N GLN A 109 6.12 -9.76 9.75
CA GLN A 109 6.37 -8.42 10.30
C GLN A 109 5.44 -7.34 9.74
N LEU A 110 4.99 -7.46 8.48
CA LEU A 110 4.35 -6.36 7.73
C LEU A 110 2.98 -6.72 7.12
N ASN A 111 2.48 -7.94 7.35
CA ASN A 111 1.29 -8.47 6.66
C ASN A 111 1.38 -8.27 5.13
N THR A 112 2.57 -8.50 4.58
CA THR A 112 2.89 -8.29 3.17
C THR A 112 3.50 -9.57 2.62
N ARG A 113 3.10 -9.99 1.42
CA ARG A 113 3.60 -11.19 0.75
C ARG A 113 4.52 -10.79 -0.38
N ILE A 114 5.67 -11.43 -0.51
CA ILE A 114 6.55 -11.29 -1.67
C ILE A 114 6.26 -12.46 -2.60
N VAL A 115 5.74 -12.18 -3.79
CA VAL A 115 5.29 -13.19 -4.74
C VAL A 115 6.13 -13.10 -5.99
N LEU A 116 6.86 -14.17 -6.29
CA LEU A 116 7.73 -14.22 -7.45
C LEU A 116 6.91 -14.51 -8.71
N VAL A 117 6.67 -13.48 -9.53
CA VAL A 117 5.82 -13.57 -10.74
C VAL A 117 6.63 -13.84 -12.01
N ALA A 118 7.91 -13.46 -12.03
CA ALA A 118 8.79 -13.63 -13.18
C ALA A 118 10.25 -13.80 -12.74
N MET A 119 11.03 -14.54 -13.53
CA MET A 119 12.46 -14.68 -13.30
C MET A 119 13.22 -14.82 -14.62
N GLU A 120 14.30 -14.04 -14.76
CA GLU A 120 15.26 -14.12 -15.87
C GLU A 120 16.64 -14.54 -15.34
N THR A 121 17.45 -15.20 -16.18
CA THR A 121 18.85 -15.52 -15.88
C THR A 121 19.71 -15.24 -17.09
N TRP A 122 20.69 -14.34 -16.93
CA TRP A 122 21.64 -13.98 -17.97
C TRP A 122 22.72 -15.06 -18.09
N SER A 123 22.45 -16.13 -18.85
CA SER A 123 23.36 -17.29 -18.96
C SER A 123 24.51 -17.12 -19.95
N THR A 124 24.47 -16.07 -20.79
CA THR A 124 25.48 -15.82 -21.85
C THR A 124 26.39 -14.65 -21.51
N GLN A 125 25.82 -13.50 -21.15
CA GLN A 125 26.53 -12.29 -20.77
C GLN A 125 25.59 -11.36 -19.99
N ASN A 126 26.15 -10.42 -19.23
CA ASN A 126 25.36 -9.36 -18.60
C ASN A 126 24.75 -8.43 -19.66
N MET A 127 23.46 -8.09 -19.50
CA MET A 127 22.77 -7.13 -20.40
C MET A 127 22.97 -5.67 -19.97
N VAL A 128 23.47 -5.46 -18.75
CA VAL A 128 23.87 -4.16 -18.20
C VAL A 128 25.26 -4.24 -17.61
N SER A 129 25.94 -3.11 -17.49
CA SER A 129 27.24 -3.07 -16.82
C SER A 129 27.04 -3.22 -15.31
N VAL A 130 27.59 -4.29 -14.73
CA VAL A 130 27.58 -4.52 -13.27
C VAL A 130 28.95 -4.10 -12.73
N GLY A 131 29.02 -2.89 -12.18
CA GLY A 131 30.24 -2.26 -11.68
C GLY A 131 30.39 -2.35 -10.16
N ASP A 132 31.43 -1.70 -9.63
CA ASP A 132 31.67 -1.61 -8.18
C ASP A 132 30.71 -0.63 -7.48
N ASP A 133 30.21 0.37 -8.23
CA ASP A 133 29.20 1.32 -7.78
C ASP A 133 27.77 0.75 -7.99
N PRO A 134 27.05 0.44 -6.90
CA PRO A 134 25.70 -0.12 -7.01
C PRO A 134 24.68 0.88 -7.55
N LEU A 135 24.89 2.20 -7.42
CA LEU A 135 23.95 3.22 -7.93
C LEU A 135 23.96 3.31 -9.44
N VAL A 136 25.15 3.22 -10.05
CA VAL A 136 25.29 3.15 -11.51
C VAL A 136 24.63 1.88 -12.03
N THR A 137 24.89 0.75 -11.38
CA THR A 137 24.29 -0.54 -11.74
C THR A 137 22.75 -0.50 -11.61
N LEU A 138 22.21 0.10 -10.55
CA LEU A 138 20.77 0.27 -10.35
C LEU A 138 20.14 1.10 -11.48
N ARG A 139 20.75 2.23 -11.83
CA ARG A 139 20.25 3.11 -12.90
C ARG A 139 20.18 2.37 -14.23
N ASP A 140 21.24 1.67 -14.61
CA ASP A 140 21.31 0.93 -15.87
C ASP A 140 20.34 -0.26 -15.87
N PHE A 141 20.20 -0.97 -14.75
CA PHE A 141 19.25 -2.07 -14.59
C PHE A 141 17.80 -1.61 -14.74
N MET A 142 17.43 -0.47 -14.14
CA MET A 142 16.07 0.06 -14.24
C MET A 142 15.77 0.59 -15.65
N LYS A 143 16.78 1.11 -16.36
CA LYS A 143 16.66 1.43 -17.78
C LYS A 143 16.41 0.17 -18.61
N TYR A 144 17.20 -0.89 -18.40
CA TYR A 144 17.00 -2.20 -19.05
C TYR A 144 15.59 -2.75 -18.79
N ARG A 145 15.11 -2.72 -17.54
CA ARG A 145 13.75 -3.16 -17.20
C ARG A 145 12.71 -2.44 -18.05
N LYS A 146 12.80 -1.10 -18.12
CA LYS A 146 11.84 -0.28 -18.87
C LYS A 146 11.83 -0.60 -20.37
N GLU A 147 13.01 -0.84 -20.95
CA GLU A 147 13.18 -0.98 -22.40
C GLU A 147 12.97 -2.42 -22.89
N ASN A 148 13.30 -3.42 -22.07
CA ASN A 148 13.46 -4.81 -22.52
C ASN A 148 12.49 -5.81 -21.85
N ILE A 149 12.04 -5.55 -20.63
CA ILE A 149 11.17 -6.49 -19.89
C ILE A 149 9.70 -6.12 -20.12
N LYS A 150 8.90 -7.09 -20.58
CA LYS A 150 7.46 -6.88 -20.89
C LYS A 150 6.54 -7.35 -19.77
N GLU A 151 7.03 -8.26 -18.95
CA GLU A 151 6.34 -8.84 -17.81
C GLU A 151 6.05 -7.75 -16.77
N LYS A 152 4.76 -7.58 -16.44
CA LYS A 152 4.34 -6.65 -15.40
C LYS A 152 4.76 -7.16 -14.03
N SER A 153 5.27 -6.26 -13.21
CA SER A 153 5.72 -6.50 -11.84
C SER A 153 5.68 -5.20 -11.06
N ASP A 154 5.48 -5.28 -9.75
CA ASP A 154 5.50 -4.13 -8.85
C ASP A 154 6.94 -3.68 -8.60
N ALA A 155 7.84 -4.66 -8.42
CA ALA A 155 9.27 -4.46 -8.22
C ALA A 155 10.10 -5.42 -9.08
N ALA A 156 11.28 -4.98 -9.51
CA ALA A 156 12.28 -5.83 -10.14
C ALA A 156 13.61 -5.73 -9.39
N HIS A 157 14.21 -6.86 -9.03
CA HIS A 157 15.50 -6.89 -8.35
C HIS A 157 16.53 -7.68 -9.12
N LEU A 158 17.71 -7.10 -9.29
CA LEU A 158 18.90 -7.78 -9.78
C LEU A 158 19.58 -8.49 -8.61
N LEU A 159 19.84 -9.78 -8.75
CA LEU A 159 20.70 -10.56 -7.87
C LEU A 159 22.04 -10.75 -8.57
N SER A 160 23.08 -10.08 -8.06
CA SER A 160 24.41 -10.12 -8.63
C SER A 160 25.29 -11.19 -7.99
N GLY A 161 26.15 -11.83 -8.79
CA GLY A 161 27.22 -12.71 -8.31
C GLY A 161 28.47 -11.98 -7.83
N ARG A 162 28.48 -10.64 -7.88
CA ARG A 162 29.57 -9.77 -7.44
C ARG A 162 29.27 -9.17 -6.07
N THR A 163 30.31 -8.65 -5.42
CA THR A 163 30.24 -7.83 -4.21
C THR A 163 30.54 -6.38 -4.56
N PHE A 164 29.77 -5.43 -4.02
CA PHE A 164 29.94 -4.00 -4.29
C PHE A 164 30.99 -3.38 -3.36
N GLN A 165 31.67 -2.33 -3.81
CA GLN A 165 32.61 -1.56 -2.98
C GLN A 165 31.88 -0.44 -2.23
N SER A 166 30.81 -0.80 -1.52
CA SER A 166 29.92 0.13 -0.84
C SER A 166 29.70 -0.28 0.61
N ARG A 167 29.18 0.63 1.45
CA ARG A 167 28.81 0.28 2.85
C ARG A 167 27.57 -0.61 2.91
N SER A 168 26.77 -0.64 1.84
CA SER A 168 25.55 -1.45 1.73
C SER A 168 25.73 -2.60 0.76
N SER A 169 25.18 -3.76 1.12
CA SER A 169 25.12 -4.96 0.27
C SER A 169 24.09 -4.86 -0.86
N GLY A 170 23.26 -3.81 -0.87
CA GLY A 170 22.29 -3.57 -1.91
C GLY A 170 21.81 -2.12 -1.94
N THR A 171 21.21 -1.73 -3.05
CA THR A 171 20.70 -0.37 -3.25
C THR A 171 19.40 -0.45 -4.04
N ALA A 172 18.41 0.32 -3.63
CA ALA A 172 17.13 0.40 -4.31
C ALA A 172 16.58 1.83 -4.24
N TYR A 173 15.76 2.21 -5.21
CA TYR A 173 15.13 3.52 -5.16
C TYR A 173 14.11 3.57 -4.03
N ILE A 174 14.22 4.60 -3.20
CA ILE A 174 13.31 4.83 -2.10
C ILE A 174 11.94 5.20 -2.64
N GLU A 175 10.89 4.63 -2.05
CA GLU A 175 9.48 4.81 -2.48
C GLU A 175 9.24 4.45 -3.95
N GLY A 176 10.10 3.61 -4.53
CA GLY A 176 10.07 3.28 -5.95
C GLY A 176 8.97 2.30 -6.35
N ILE A 177 8.36 1.57 -5.41
CA ILE A 177 7.39 0.51 -5.70
C ILE A 177 6.26 0.99 -6.64
N CYS A 178 5.75 0.11 -7.49
CA CYS A 178 4.76 0.39 -8.54
C CYS A 178 5.27 1.23 -9.72
N SER A 179 6.49 1.79 -9.66
CA SER A 179 7.07 2.52 -10.79
C SER A 179 7.88 1.59 -11.70
N PRO A 180 7.70 1.66 -13.04
CA PRO A 180 8.53 0.90 -13.97
C PRO A 180 9.99 1.37 -13.99
N THR A 181 10.27 2.63 -13.65
CA THR A 181 11.61 3.22 -13.66
C THR A 181 12.27 3.27 -12.29
N ARG A 182 11.49 3.21 -11.21
CA ARG A 182 12.01 3.28 -9.83
C ARG A 182 11.74 2.03 -8.98
N GLY A 183 10.78 1.18 -9.34
CA GLY A 183 10.40 0.01 -8.53
C GLY A 183 11.40 -1.11 -8.61
N GLY A 184 12.57 -0.96 -8.03
CA GLY A 184 13.57 -2.01 -8.07
C GLY A 184 14.84 -1.70 -7.29
N GLY A 185 15.71 -2.70 -7.28
CA GLY A 185 16.95 -2.70 -6.54
C GLY A 185 18.00 -3.64 -7.12
N VAL A 186 19.24 -3.47 -6.68
CA VAL A 186 20.36 -4.36 -6.97
C VAL A 186 20.88 -4.92 -5.65
N ASN A 187 21.15 -6.22 -5.61
CA ASN A 187 21.62 -6.92 -4.43
C ASN A 187 22.89 -7.69 -4.77
N GLU A 188 23.90 -7.55 -3.93
CA GLU A 188 25.18 -8.24 -4.11
C GLU A 188 25.10 -9.72 -3.71
N TYR A 189 26.17 -10.45 -4.04
CA TYR A 189 26.27 -11.87 -3.71
C TYR A 189 26.41 -12.12 -2.21
N GLY A 190 25.62 -13.06 -1.72
CA GLY A 190 25.75 -13.68 -0.41
C GLY A 190 25.16 -15.09 -0.43
N ASN A 191 25.32 -15.84 0.65
CA ASN A 191 24.54 -17.07 0.83
C ASN A 191 23.03 -16.72 0.94
N VAL A 192 22.16 -17.73 0.89
CA VAL A 192 20.68 -17.54 0.91
C VAL A 192 20.24 -16.62 2.05
N GLY A 193 20.76 -16.82 3.27
CA GLY A 193 20.42 -16.00 4.43
C GLY A 193 20.78 -14.52 4.28
N PRO A 194 22.07 -14.17 4.12
CA PRO A 194 22.50 -12.78 3.93
C PRO A 194 21.80 -12.10 2.76
N MET A 195 21.72 -12.76 1.60
CA MET A 195 21.08 -12.18 0.41
C MET A 195 19.58 -11.96 0.61
N ALA A 196 18.90 -12.80 1.40
CA ALA A 196 17.49 -12.58 1.77
C ALA A 196 17.32 -11.33 2.63
N ILE A 197 18.25 -11.05 3.55
CA ILE A 197 18.24 -9.81 4.35
C ILE A 197 18.50 -8.59 3.46
N THR A 198 19.45 -8.68 2.54
CA THR A 198 19.71 -7.62 1.55
C THR A 198 18.49 -7.36 0.66
N LEU A 199 17.80 -8.42 0.22
CA LEU A 199 16.54 -8.28 -0.51
C LEU A 199 15.45 -7.63 0.35
N CYS A 200 15.35 -7.97 1.64
CA CYS A 200 14.42 -7.31 2.55
C CYS A 200 14.75 -5.83 2.75
N GLN A 201 16.03 -5.46 2.79
CA GLN A 201 16.46 -4.05 2.89
C GLN A 201 16.08 -3.27 1.64
N SER A 202 16.43 -3.80 0.47
CA SER A 202 16.19 -3.13 -0.81
C SER A 202 14.70 -3.01 -1.12
N LEU A 203 13.89 -4.05 -0.86
CA LEU A 203 12.43 -3.94 -0.92
C LEU A 203 11.87 -3.00 0.16
N GLY A 204 12.48 -2.97 1.35
CA GLY A 204 12.13 -2.03 2.41
C GLY A 204 12.25 -0.58 1.95
N GLN A 205 13.35 -0.24 1.27
CA GLN A 205 13.55 1.07 0.63
C GLN A 205 12.49 1.35 -0.42
N ASN A 206 12.20 0.42 -1.34
CA ASN A 206 11.12 0.59 -2.32
C ASN A 206 9.75 0.88 -1.67
N LEU A 207 9.52 0.37 -0.45
CA LEU A 207 8.30 0.54 0.35
C LEU A 207 8.36 1.73 1.33
N GLY A 208 9.36 2.60 1.20
CA GLY A 208 9.48 3.84 1.96
C GLY A 208 10.18 3.73 3.31
N MET A 209 10.78 2.58 3.64
CA MET A 209 11.58 2.42 4.86
C MET A 209 12.99 3.00 4.66
N MET A 210 13.46 3.76 5.64
CA MET A 210 14.77 4.40 5.56
C MET A 210 15.86 3.54 6.20
N TRP A 211 17.08 3.64 5.68
CA TRP A 211 18.27 3.14 6.36
C TRP A 211 18.58 4.06 7.55
N ASN A 212 18.68 3.51 8.76
CA ASN A 212 18.83 4.33 9.96
C ASN A 212 20.26 4.35 10.48
N LYS A 213 20.75 5.56 10.82
CA LYS A 213 21.96 5.74 11.66
C LYS A 213 21.77 6.56 12.93
N ASP A 214 20.89 7.56 13.03
CA ASP A 214 20.80 8.36 14.26
C ASP A 214 19.44 9.02 14.47
N ARG A 215 18.49 8.36 15.17
CA ARG A 215 17.47 9.07 15.94
C ARG A 215 18.03 9.37 17.34
N ALA A 216 19.00 10.29 17.40
CA ALA A 216 19.72 10.65 18.63
C ALA A 216 18.88 11.46 19.65
N THR A 217 17.69 11.93 19.30
CA THR A 217 16.79 12.59 20.26
C THR A 217 15.94 11.54 20.98
N ALA A 218 16.45 11.12 22.13
CA ALA A 218 15.75 10.60 23.31
C ALA A 218 14.38 9.92 23.09
N GLY A 219 14.37 8.61 22.83
CA GLY A 219 13.28 7.73 23.31
C GLY A 219 12.64 6.74 22.32
N ASP A 220 12.38 7.10 21.07
CA ASP A 220 11.21 6.49 20.39
C ASP A 220 11.45 5.40 19.35
N CYS A 221 12.66 5.21 18.81
CA CYS A 221 12.94 4.07 17.93
C CYS A 221 14.06 3.21 18.45
N LYS A 222 13.67 2.04 18.96
CA LYS A 222 14.60 0.98 19.35
C LYS A 222 14.34 -0.24 18.48
N CYS A 223 15.43 -0.87 18.03
CA CYS A 223 15.32 -2.20 17.47
C CYS A 223 14.79 -3.16 18.56
N PRO A 224 13.72 -3.93 18.30
CA PRO A 224 13.22 -4.92 19.25
C PRO A 224 14.22 -6.03 19.55
N ASP A 225 15.22 -6.23 18.69
CA ASP A 225 16.30 -7.21 18.86
C ASP A 225 17.66 -6.51 18.95
N PRO A 226 18.12 -6.13 20.16
CA PRO A 226 19.40 -5.45 20.33
C PRO A 226 20.61 -6.37 20.09
N TRP A 227 20.41 -7.68 19.96
CA TRP A 227 21.51 -8.64 19.76
C TRP A 227 21.76 -8.93 18.29
N LEU A 228 20.69 -9.18 17.53
CA LEU A 228 20.78 -9.44 16.09
C LEU A 228 20.72 -8.14 15.25
N GLY A 229 20.26 -7.04 15.85
CA GLY A 229 19.97 -5.80 15.13
C GLY A 229 18.67 -5.90 14.32
N CYS A 230 18.41 -4.85 13.55
CA CYS A 230 17.23 -4.74 12.71
C CYS A 230 17.57 -4.77 11.22
N ILE A 231 16.60 -5.12 10.39
CA ILE A 231 16.81 -5.29 8.95
C ILE A 231 17.31 -3.99 8.31
N MET A 232 16.74 -2.83 8.64
CA MET A 232 17.14 -1.54 8.07
C MET A 232 18.37 -0.89 8.76
N GLU A 233 19.26 -1.71 9.32
CA GLU A 233 20.52 -1.31 9.96
C GLU A 233 21.70 -2.06 9.29
N ASP A 234 22.93 -1.62 9.59
CA ASP A 234 24.15 -2.25 9.08
C ASP A 234 24.16 -3.76 9.44
N THR A 235 24.25 -4.62 8.43
CA THR A 235 24.18 -6.08 8.61
C THR A 235 25.53 -6.63 9.07
N GLY A 236 25.54 -7.21 10.27
CA GLY A 236 26.71 -7.87 10.84
C GLY A 236 26.81 -9.36 10.51
N TYR A 237 27.65 -10.08 11.26
CA TYR A 237 27.78 -11.55 11.14
C TYR A 237 26.46 -12.29 11.46
N TYR A 238 25.69 -11.76 12.41
CA TYR A 238 24.38 -12.29 12.76
C TYR A 238 23.28 -11.62 11.94
N LEU A 239 22.40 -12.43 11.36
CA LEU A 239 21.38 -11.94 10.44
C LEU A 239 20.13 -11.45 11.19
N PRO A 240 19.74 -10.17 11.03
CA PRO A 240 18.53 -9.64 11.64
C PRO A 240 17.29 -10.28 11.01
N ARG A 241 16.20 -10.37 11.77
CA ARG A 241 14.91 -10.94 11.29
C ARG A 241 13.71 -10.04 11.52
N LYS A 242 13.92 -8.86 12.08
CA LYS A 242 12.86 -7.95 12.49
C LYS A 242 13.09 -6.56 11.93
N PHE A 243 12.00 -5.90 11.55
CA PHE A 243 12.01 -4.48 11.29
C PHE A 243 11.96 -3.71 12.61
N SER A 244 12.58 -2.54 12.61
CA SER A 244 12.44 -1.61 13.73
C SER A 244 11.02 -1.02 13.75
N ARG A 245 10.57 -0.50 14.89
CA ARG A 245 9.28 0.21 14.96
C ARG A 245 9.22 1.39 13.99
N CYS A 246 10.33 2.11 13.85
CA CYS A 246 10.54 3.16 12.87
C CYS A 246 10.22 2.73 11.45
N SER A 247 10.82 1.62 11.00
CA SER A 247 10.66 1.13 9.64
C SER A 247 9.21 0.74 9.36
N ILE A 248 8.53 0.16 10.36
CA ILE A 248 7.10 -0.18 10.26
C ILE A 248 6.24 1.09 10.18
N GLU A 249 6.52 2.11 11.00
CA GLU A 249 5.83 3.40 10.98
C GLU A 249 6.01 4.12 9.63
N GLU A 250 7.23 4.11 9.08
CA GLU A 250 7.56 4.69 7.77
C GLU A 250 6.81 3.99 6.64
N TYR A 251 6.78 2.65 6.63
CA TYR A 251 5.97 1.88 5.68
C TYR A 251 4.47 2.19 5.79
N ILE A 252 3.93 2.28 7.00
CA ILE A 252 2.53 2.62 7.22
C ILE A 252 2.24 4.04 6.72
N GLN A 253 3.12 4.99 7.01
CA GLN A 253 3.00 6.38 6.57
C GLN A 253 3.04 6.48 5.04
N PHE A 254 3.97 5.77 4.39
CA PHE A 254 4.07 5.69 2.93
C PHE A 254 2.74 5.24 2.29
N LEU A 255 2.13 4.19 2.84
CA LEU A 255 0.85 3.70 2.37
C LEU A 255 -0.31 4.67 2.63
N GLN A 256 -0.35 5.30 3.81
CA GLN A 256 -1.38 6.30 4.14
C GLN A 256 -1.29 7.55 3.27
N GLN A 257 -0.10 7.90 2.81
CA GLN A 257 0.10 8.99 1.88
C GLN A 257 -0.33 8.66 0.44
N GLY A 258 -0.76 7.42 0.16
CA GLY A 258 -1.22 6.96 -1.15
C GLY A 258 -0.17 6.18 -1.95
N GLY A 259 0.98 5.86 -1.35
CA GLY A 259 1.99 5.00 -1.97
C GLY A 259 1.55 3.54 -2.04
N GLY A 260 2.12 2.78 -2.98
CA GLY A 260 1.93 1.32 -3.05
C GLY A 260 0.57 0.86 -3.58
N SER A 261 -0.10 1.63 -4.44
CA SER A 261 -1.41 1.27 -5.02
C SER A 261 -1.42 -0.09 -5.72
N CYS A 262 -0.32 -0.49 -6.36
CA CYS A 262 -0.19 -1.81 -7.00
C CYS A 262 -0.17 -3.01 -6.02
N LEU A 263 -0.01 -2.78 -4.71
CA LEU A 263 0.23 -3.86 -3.75
C LEU A 263 -1.05 -4.58 -3.29
N PHE A 264 -2.22 -4.14 -3.74
CA PHE A 264 -3.51 -4.64 -3.26
C PHE A 264 -4.09 -5.73 -4.17
N ASN A 265 -3.41 -6.06 -5.27
CA ASN A 265 -3.82 -7.17 -6.12
C ASN A 265 -3.15 -8.47 -5.77
N LYS A 266 -3.97 -9.42 -5.33
CA LYS A 266 -3.54 -10.80 -5.12
C LYS A 266 -3.24 -11.48 -6.47
N PRO A 267 -1.99 -11.93 -6.70
CA PRO A 267 -1.58 -12.57 -7.96
C PRO A 267 -2.35 -13.86 -8.23
N ASN A 268 -2.54 -14.17 -9.52
CA ASN A 268 -3.21 -15.39 -9.99
C ASN A 268 -2.27 -16.36 -10.73
N LYS A 269 -1.02 -15.96 -10.96
CA LYS A 269 -0.01 -16.76 -11.67
C LYS A 269 1.27 -16.74 -10.88
N LEU A 270 1.70 -17.93 -10.45
CA LEU A 270 2.97 -18.16 -9.77
C LEU A 270 3.95 -18.83 -10.73
N LEU A 271 5.24 -18.75 -10.41
CA LEU A 271 6.29 -19.48 -11.16
C LEU A 271 6.32 -20.98 -10.84
N ASP A 272 5.73 -21.40 -9.73
CA ASP A 272 5.69 -22.79 -9.29
C ASP A 272 4.40 -23.49 -9.75
N PRO A 273 4.40 -24.84 -9.81
CA PRO A 273 3.18 -25.59 -10.10
C PRO A 273 2.08 -25.36 -9.05
N PRO A 274 0.78 -25.46 -9.43
CA PRO A 274 -0.33 -25.24 -8.51
C PRO A 274 -0.26 -26.10 -7.24
N GLU A 275 -0.45 -25.47 -6.07
CA GLU A 275 -0.43 -26.14 -4.76
C GLU A 275 -1.61 -25.72 -3.87
N CYS A 276 -2.58 -26.63 -3.71
CA CYS A 276 -3.74 -26.40 -2.86
C CYS A 276 -3.37 -26.19 -1.38
N GLY A 277 -3.72 -25.02 -0.86
CA GLY A 277 -3.50 -24.61 0.54
C GLY A 277 -2.38 -23.58 0.71
N ASN A 278 -1.78 -23.10 -0.38
CA ASN A 278 -0.81 -22.00 -0.35
C ASN A 278 -1.49 -20.62 -0.25
N GLY A 279 -2.81 -20.59 -0.42
CA GLY A 279 -3.66 -19.41 -0.33
C GLY A 279 -3.72 -18.62 -1.62
N PHE A 280 -3.34 -19.15 -2.77
CA PHE A 280 -3.49 -18.52 -4.09
C PHE A 280 -4.43 -19.38 -4.93
N VAL A 281 -5.34 -18.75 -5.67
CA VAL A 281 -6.25 -19.52 -6.55
C VAL A 281 -5.53 -19.70 -7.88
N GLU A 282 -5.09 -20.93 -8.13
CA GLU A 282 -4.28 -21.29 -9.28
C GLU A 282 -5.07 -22.10 -10.32
N GLN A 283 -4.43 -22.47 -11.44
CA GLN A 283 -5.11 -23.22 -12.49
C GLN A 283 -5.57 -24.59 -11.98
N GLY A 284 -6.89 -24.84 -12.01
CA GLY A 284 -7.50 -26.09 -11.53
C GLY A 284 -8.16 -25.98 -10.16
N GLU A 285 -8.04 -24.82 -9.49
CA GLU A 285 -8.66 -24.54 -8.19
C GLU A 285 -9.79 -23.53 -8.33
N GLU A 286 -10.87 -23.71 -7.56
CA GLU A 286 -11.97 -22.73 -7.49
C GLU A 286 -11.83 -21.79 -6.29
N CYS A 287 -11.10 -22.24 -5.26
CA CYS A 287 -10.87 -21.50 -4.05
C CYS A 287 -9.58 -21.96 -3.37
N ASP A 288 -8.92 -21.05 -2.66
CA ASP A 288 -7.86 -21.40 -1.72
C ASP A 288 -7.92 -20.45 -0.51
N CYS A 289 -8.28 -21.02 0.64
CA CYS A 289 -8.36 -20.30 1.91
C CYS A 289 -7.03 -20.25 2.69
N GLY A 290 -5.97 -20.85 2.14
CA GLY A 290 -4.63 -20.92 2.73
C GLY A 290 -4.42 -22.21 3.51
N SER A 291 -3.53 -22.13 4.50
CA SER A 291 -3.26 -23.28 5.36
C SER A 291 -4.51 -23.70 6.14
N GLN A 292 -4.50 -24.91 6.71
CA GLN A 292 -5.59 -25.38 7.57
C GLN A 292 -5.94 -24.37 8.69
N VAL A 293 -4.93 -23.67 9.21
CA VAL A 293 -5.11 -22.63 10.22
C VAL A 293 -5.78 -21.40 9.62
N ASP A 294 -5.38 -20.96 8.43
CA ASP A 294 -5.97 -19.79 7.77
C ASP A 294 -7.44 -20.06 7.37
N CYS A 295 -7.71 -21.23 6.78
CA CYS A 295 -9.06 -21.69 6.45
C CYS A 295 -9.98 -21.76 7.67
N SER A 296 -9.46 -22.13 8.84
CA SER A 296 -10.25 -22.14 10.09
C SER A 296 -10.66 -20.73 10.54
N ARG A 297 -9.90 -19.68 10.18
CA ARG A 297 -10.24 -18.29 10.47
C ARG A 297 -11.22 -17.71 9.46
N ALA A 298 -11.05 -18.02 8.17
CA ALA A 298 -11.92 -17.54 7.09
C ALA A 298 -11.92 -18.48 5.87
N GLY A 299 -13.11 -18.71 5.30
CA GLY A 299 -13.28 -19.42 4.03
C GLY A 299 -13.35 -20.94 4.09
N GLY A 300 -12.92 -21.58 5.18
CA GLY A 300 -12.97 -23.04 5.31
C GLY A 300 -14.39 -23.65 5.29
N ALA A 301 -15.43 -22.89 5.60
CA ALA A 301 -16.83 -23.34 5.46
C ALA A 301 -17.29 -23.39 3.98
N CYS A 302 -16.64 -22.61 3.12
CA CYS A 302 -17.00 -22.39 1.74
C CYS A 302 -16.07 -23.14 0.76
N CYS A 303 -14.92 -23.62 1.24
CA CYS A 303 -13.87 -24.22 0.43
C CYS A 303 -13.41 -25.55 1.01
N LYS A 304 -13.41 -26.60 0.20
CA LYS A 304 -13.00 -27.95 0.59
C LYS A 304 -12.16 -28.56 -0.51
N LYS A 305 -10.90 -28.90 -0.20
CA LYS A 305 -9.92 -29.45 -1.17
C LYS A 305 -9.78 -28.55 -2.41
N CYS A 306 -9.70 -27.23 -2.20
CA CYS A 306 -9.64 -26.20 -3.24
C CYS A 306 -10.80 -26.18 -4.24
N THR A 307 -11.95 -26.73 -3.85
CA THR A 307 -13.22 -26.69 -4.57
C THR A 307 -14.27 -26.01 -3.69
N LEU A 308 -15.15 -25.22 -4.29
CA LEU A 308 -16.23 -24.56 -3.55
C LEU A 308 -17.24 -25.60 -3.03
N THR A 309 -17.83 -25.33 -1.87
CA THR A 309 -18.90 -26.15 -1.31
C THR A 309 -20.24 -25.85 -2.02
N HIS A 310 -21.24 -26.71 -1.81
CA HIS A 310 -22.58 -26.51 -2.38
C HIS A 310 -23.13 -25.12 -2.01
N ASP A 311 -23.67 -24.42 -3.00
CA ASP A 311 -24.15 -23.03 -2.93
C ASP A 311 -23.09 -21.95 -2.62
N ALA A 312 -21.81 -22.28 -2.50
CA ALA A 312 -20.77 -21.27 -2.31
C ALA A 312 -20.41 -20.60 -3.66
N MET A 313 -20.38 -19.27 -3.67
CA MET A 313 -19.91 -18.45 -4.79
C MET A 313 -18.50 -17.91 -4.53
N CYS A 314 -18.08 -17.87 -3.26
CA CYS A 314 -16.77 -17.43 -2.85
C CYS A 314 -16.32 -18.15 -1.58
N SER A 315 -15.01 -18.12 -1.31
CA SER A 315 -14.42 -18.66 -0.08
C SER A 315 -14.00 -17.57 0.89
N ASN A 316 -13.04 -16.76 0.48
CA ASN A 316 -12.44 -15.67 1.22
C ASN A 316 -12.33 -14.42 0.33
N GLY A 317 -12.05 -13.28 0.94
CA GLY A 317 -11.92 -11.99 0.26
C GLY A 317 -12.70 -10.89 0.96
N LEU A 318 -12.46 -9.63 0.57
CA LEU A 318 -13.14 -8.46 1.15
C LEU A 318 -14.60 -8.34 0.67
N CYS A 319 -14.89 -8.83 -0.53
CA CYS A 319 -16.21 -8.85 -1.13
C CYS A 319 -16.88 -10.23 -1.00
N CYS A 320 -16.54 -11.00 0.04
CA CYS A 320 -17.12 -12.31 0.31
C CYS A 320 -17.69 -12.37 1.71
N SER A 321 -18.98 -12.69 1.80
CA SER A 321 -19.72 -12.74 3.06
C SER A 321 -20.61 -13.97 3.07
N ARG A 322 -20.38 -14.85 4.05
CA ARG A 322 -21.13 -16.11 4.20
C ARG A 322 -21.20 -16.93 2.89
N CYS A 323 -20.06 -17.09 2.24
CA CYS A 323 -19.90 -17.81 0.96
C CYS A 323 -20.63 -17.20 -0.25
N LYS A 324 -21.16 -15.97 -0.14
CA LYS A 324 -21.78 -15.22 -1.23
C LYS A 324 -21.01 -13.93 -1.50
N TYR A 325 -21.06 -13.44 -2.74
CA TYR A 325 -20.49 -12.13 -3.05
C TYR A 325 -21.23 -11.04 -2.28
N GLU A 326 -20.49 -10.04 -1.84
CA GLU A 326 -21.08 -8.80 -1.33
C GLU A 326 -21.82 -8.07 -2.45
N GLN A 327 -22.80 -7.24 -2.08
CA GLN A 327 -23.57 -6.47 -3.06
C GLN A 327 -22.69 -5.45 -3.78
N ARG A 328 -23.06 -5.12 -5.03
CA ARG A 328 -22.42 -4.04 -5.78
C ARG A 328 -22.49 -2.73 -4.97
N GLY A 329 -21.42 -1.96 -4.96
CA GLY A 329 -21.34 -0.67 -4.26
C GLY A 329 -20.95 -0.75 -2.78
N VAL A 330 -20.84 -1.95 -2.20
CA VAL A 330 -20.29 -2.12 -0.83
C VAL A 330 -18.83 -1.70 -0.83
N ILE A 331 -18.46 -0.69 -0.03
CA ILE A 331 -17.08 -0.23 0.11
C ILE A 331 -16.24 -1.36 0.73
N CYS A 332 -15.24 -1.83 0.00
CA CYS A 332 -14.30 -2.85 0.47
C CYS A 332 -12.97 -2.25 0.93
N ARG A 333 -12.60 -1.07 0.42
CA ARG A 333 -11.45 -0.28 0.87
C ARG A 333 -11.81 1.21 0.87
N ASP A 334 -11.48 1.90 1.96
CA ASP A 334 -11.65 3.34 2.04
C ASP A 334 -10.49 4.09 1.34
N ALA A 335 -10.79 5.28 0.85
CA ALA A 335 -9.76 6.21 0.38
C ALA A 335 -8.86 6.66 1.55
N VAL A 336 -7.54 6.64 1.36
CA VAL A 336 -6.58 7.06 2.40
C VAL A 336 -6.34 8.56 2.45
N ASN A 337 -6.57 9.26 1.34
CA ASN A 337 -6.39 10.70 1.22
C ASN A 337 -7.22 11.26 0.05
N ASP A 338 -7.17 12.57 -0.15
CA ASP A 338 -7.95 13.27 -1.19
C ASP A 338 -7.57 12.91 -2.63
N CYS A 339 -6.42 12.28 -2.84
CA CYS A 339 -5.94 11.81 -4.14
C CYS A 339 -6.28 10.34 -4.41
N ASP A 340 -6.88 9.65 -3.45
CA ASP A 340 -7.28 8.26 -3.54
C ASP A 340 -8.77 8.12 -3.87
N VAL A 341 -9.19 6.95 -4.36
CA VAL A 341 -10.60 6.64 -4.67
C VAL A 341 -11.02 5.42 -3.83
N PRO A 342 -12.20 5.42 -3.19
CA PRO A 342 -12.67 4.24 -2.48
C PRO A 342 -13.09 3.14 -3.46
N GLU A 343 -12.67 1.90 -3.22
CA GLU A 343 -13.09 0.75 -4.02
C GLU A 343 -14.34 0.11 -3.44
N THR A 344 -15.23 -0.22 -4.36
CA THR A 344 -16.50 -0.87 -4.06
C THR A 344 -16.55 -2.24 -4.71
N CYS A 345 -17.18 -3.19 -4.02
CA CYS A 345 -17.43 -4.52 -4.54
C CYS A 345 -18.26 -4.43 -5.83
N THR A 346 -17.92 -5.26 -6.81
CA THR A 346 -18.59 -5.31 -8.11
C THR A 346 -19.91 -6.09 -8.09
N GLY A 347 -20.10 -6.95 -7.08
CA GLY A 347 -21.25 -7.84 -6.96
C GLY A 347 -21.05 -9.26 -7.50
N ASP A 348 -19.97 -9.48 -8.24
CA ASP A 348 -19.67 -10.72 -8.98
C ASP A 348 -18.28 -11.30 -8.68
N SER A 349 -17.57 -10.71 -7.71
CA SER A 349 -16.22 -11.11 -7.31
C SER A 349 -16.08 -11.13 -5.80
N SER A 350 -15.26 -12.05 -5.29
CA SER A 350 -14.88 -12.09 -3.86
C SER A 350 -13.77 -11.12 -3.51
N LYS A 351 -13.01 -10.66 -4.51
CA LYS A 351 -11.89 -9.74 -4.37
C LYS A 351 -12.41 -8.30 -4.45
N CYS A 352 -11.83 -7.43 -3.63
CA CYS A 352 -11.96 -5.99 -3.86
C CYS A 352 -11.27 -5.66 -5.19
N PRO A 353 -11.80 -4.73 -6.00
CA PRO A 353 -11.11 -4.24 -7.18
C PRO A 353 -9.69 -3.77 -6.88
N HIS A 354 -8.86 -3.71 -7.94
CA HIS A 354 -7.50 -3.18 -7.84
C HIS A 354 -7.52 -1.76 -7.28
N ASN A 355 -6.61 -1.46 -6.35
CA ASN A 355 -6.48 -0.13 -5.77
C ASN A 355 -6.04 0.85 -6.86
N VAL A 356 -6.86 1.87 -7.08
CA VAL A 356 -6.62 2.94 -8.05
C VAL A 356 -6.73 4.28 -7.36
N HIS A 357 -5.97 5.26 -7.85
CA HIS A 357 -6.02 6.61 -7.33
C HIS A 357 -6.49 7.57 -8.42
N LYS A 358 -6.80 8.80 -8.02
CA LYS A 358 -7.19 9.87 -8.95
C LYS A 358 -6.06 10.12 -9.94
N LEU A 359 -6.43 10.45 -11.17
CA LEU A 359 -5.48 10.85 -12.20
C LEU A 359 -4.62 12.03 -11.71
N ASP A 360 -3.37 12.08 -12.14
CA ASP A 360 -2.48 13.17 -11.77
C ASP A 360 -3.04 14.53 -12.22
N GLY A 361 -2.82 15.56 -11.41
CA GLY A 361 -3.33 16.92 -11.64
C GLY A 361 -4.66 17.26 -10.95
N TYR A 362 -5.39 16.27 -10.41
CA TYR A 362 -6.52 16.52 -9.52
C TYR A 362 -6.10 17.43 -8.34
N MET A 363 -7.01 18.30 -7.91
CA MET A 363 -6.76 19.22 -6.81
C MET A 363 -6.86 18.50 -5.47
N CYS A 364 -5.93 18.84 -4.58
CA CYS A 364 -6.00 18.57 -3.14
C CYS A 364 -5.56 19.87 -2.43
N ASN A 365 -5.05 19.82 -1.19
CA ASN A 365 -4.34 20.97 -0.60
C ASN A 365 -3.08 21.38 -1.42
N GLY A 366 -2.71 20.59 -2.41
CA GLY A 366 -1.82 20.91 -3.52
C GLY A 366 -2.34 20.26 -4.80
N ARG A 367 -1.56 19.33 -5.37
CA ARG A 367 -2.01 18.52 -6.51
C ARG A 367 -1.67 17.05 -6.31
N CYS A 368 -2.54 16.19 -6.84
CA CYS A 368 -2.34 14.76 -6.86
C CYS A 368 -1.29 14.39 -7.91
N TYR A 369 -0.28 13.62 -7.50
CA TYR A 369 0.74 13.07 -8.37
C TYR A 369 1.18 11.71 -7.85
N GLY A 370 0.98 10.65 -8.64
CA GLY A 370 1.23 9.27 -8.24
C GLY A 370 0.41 8.85 -7.01
N GLY A 371 -0.84 9.31 -6.90
CA GLY A 371 -1.74 8.98 -5.79
C GLY A 371 -1.48 9.74 -4.49
N ARG A 372 -0.52 10.67 -4.49
CA ARG A 372 -0.12 11.46 -3.32
C ARG A 372 -0.38 12.94 -3.52
N CYS A 373 -0.75 13.65 -2.46
CA CYS A 373 -0.92 15.10 -2.52
C CYS A 373 0.44 15.80 -2.34
N LYS A 374 0.94 16.44 -3.41
CA LYS A 374 2.23 17.13 -3.43
C LYS A 374 2.09 18.61 -3.11
N THR A 375 2.85 19.07 -2.11
CA THR A 375 3.00 20.49 -1.76
C THR A 375 4.43 20.77 -1.29
N ARG A 376 4.92 21.99 -1.53
CA ARG A 376 6.19 22.46 -0.94
C ARG A 376 6.13 22.44 0.58
N ASP A 377 4.98 22.77 1.16
CA ASP A 377 4.79 22.74 2.62
C ASP A 377 4.88 21.34 3.20
N ALA A 378 4.36 20.30 2.54
CA ALA A 378 4.46 18.93 3.01
C ALA A 378 5.89 18.38 2.83
N GLN A 379 6.54 18.71 1.71
CA GLN A 379 7.94 18.34 1.47
C GLN A 379 8.85 19.03 2.48
N CYS A 380 8.63 20.33 2.73
CA CYS A 380 9.24 20.99 3.84
C CYS A 380 8.82 20.27 5.12
N GLN A 381 7.57 20.06 5.53
CA GLN A 381 7.21 19.49 6.85
C GLN A 381 7.76 18.11 7.18
N ALA A 382 8.09 17.28 6.18
CA ALA A 382 8.90 16.09 6.39
C ALA A 382 10.30 16.40 6.98
N LEU A 383 10.74 17.65 6.81
CA LEU A 383 12.00 18.29 7.16
C LEU A 383 11.80 19.58 8.05
N TRP A 384 11.16 20.69 7.59
CA TRP A 384 10.87 22.06 8.13
C TRP A 384 9.55 22.77 7.61
N ASN A 385 9.40 24.12 7.58
CA ASN A 385 8.19 24.83 7.02
C ASN A 385 8.49 25.51 5.66
N ALA A 386 7.59 25.62 4.67
CA ALA A 386 7.99 26.23 3.38
C ALA A 386 8.28 27.74 3.47
N ALA A 387 9.27 28.18 2.69
CA ALA A 387 9.65 29.57 2.60
C ALA A 387 8.68 30.38 1.73
N ASP A 388 8.68 31.69 1.95
CA ASP A 388 7.90 32.63 1.15
C ASP A 388 8.33 32.59 -0.33
N ARG A 389 7.39 32.83 -1.25
CA ARG A 389 7.65 32.85 -2.69
C ARG A 389 8.80 33.79 -3.07
N MET A 390 8.97 34.90 -2.35
CA MET A 390 10.07 35.83 -2.58
C MET A 390 11.46 35.20 -2.42
N CYS A 391 11.61 34.19 -1.53
CA CYS A 391 12.86 33.45 -1.37
C CYS A 391 13.24 32.74 -2.67
N TYR A 392 12.28 32.07 -3.31
CA TYR A 392 12.48 31.35 -4.56
C TYR A 392 12.81 32.31 -5.71
N GLU A 393 12.05 33.41 -5.84
CA GLU A 393 12.28 34.40 -6.91
C GLU A 393 13.66 35.05 -6.82
N LYS A 394 14.21 35.21 -5.61
CA LYS A 394 15.55 35.75 -5.39
C LYS A 394 16.63 34.72 -5.60
N LEU A 395 16.62 33.63 -4.83
CA LEU A 395 17.74 32.67 -4.82
C LEU A 395 17.79 31.81 -6.08
N ASN A 396 16.65 31.28 -6.55
CA ASN A 396 16.66 30.33 -7.67
C ASN A 396 17.01 31.00 -9.01
N THR A 397 16.81 32.32 -9.11
CA THR A 397 17.26 33.09 -10.28
C THR A 397 18.72 33.50 -10.22
N GLU A 398 19.47 33.18 -9.17
CA GLU A 398 20.93 33.42 -9.12
C GLU A 398 21.70 32.33 -9.86
N GLY A 399 21.22 31.08 -9.85
CA GLY A 399 21.92 29.96 -10.48
C GLY A 399 23.21 29.61 -9.72
N THR A 400 23.12 29.50 -8.40
CA THR A 400 24.25 29.15 -7.52
C THR A 400 23.89 27.93 -6.69
N GLU A 401 24.84 27.39 -5.91
CA GLU A 401 24.58 26.32 -4.93
C GLU A 401 23.47 26.68 -3.93
N ARG A 402 23.20 27.98 -3.72
CA ARG A 402 22.17 28.48 -2.80
C ARG A 402 20.77 28.59 -3.41
N GLY A 403 20.67 28.42 -4.73
CA GLY A 403 19.42 28.51 -5.46
C GLY A 403 19.63 28.35 -6.96
N ASN A 404 19.03 27.32 -7.53
CA ASN A 404 19.22 26.91 -8.92
C ASN A 404 18.11 25.95 -9.38
N CYS A 405 18.13 25.57 -10.65
CA CYS A 405 17.22 24.59 -11.29
C CYS A 405 17.95 23.29 -11.67
N GLY A 406 18.87 22.84 -10.82
CA GLY A 406 19.69 21.66 -11.04
C GLY A 406 21.10 21.99 -11.49
N GLN A 407 21.85 20.93 -11.82
CA GLN A 407 23.17 21.03 -12.43
C GLN A 407 23.14 20.60 -13.90
N ASP A 408 23.93 21.26 -14.71
CA ASP A 408 24.16 20.83 -16.08
C ASP A 408 25.03 19.57 -16.10
N SER A 409 24.50 18.51 -16.72
CA SER A 409 25.13 17.18 -16.76
C SER A 409 26.52 17.14 -17.42
N SER A 410 26.88 18.14 -18.24
CA SER A 410 28.18 18.18 -18.93
C SER A 410 29.22 19.02 -18.20
N SER A 411 28.82 20.20 -17.71
CA SER A 411 29.70 21.20 -17.11
C SER A 411 29.72 21.17 -15.58
N HIS A 412 28.80 20.42 -14.95
CA HIS A 412 28.55 20.42 -13.49
C HIS A 412 28.28 21.82 -12.92
N SER A 413 27.90 22.77 -13.78
CA SER A 413 27.56 24.12 -13.39
C SER A 413 26.10 24.22 -12.94
N TRP A 414 25.82 25.10 -11.99
CA TRP A 414 24.46 25.36 -11.51
C TRP A 414 23.63 26.09 -12.56
N ILE A 415 22.42 25.59 -12.80
CA ILE A 415 21.52 26.15 -13.80
C ILE A 415 20.68 27.26 -13.16
N GLN A 416 20.75 28.46 -13.73
CA GLN A 416 19.88 29.57 -13.35
C GLN A 416 18.42 29.25 -13.72
N CYS A 417 17.49 29.38 -12.77
CA CYS A 417 16.08 29.20 -13.08
C CYS A 417 15.52 30.36 -13.92
N ASN A 418 14.66 30.03 -14.88
CA ASN A 418 13.79 31.03 -15.49
C ASN A 418 12.78 31.54 -14.46
N LYS A 419 12.27 32.76 -14.65
CA LYS A 419 11.26 33.36 -13.77
C LYS A 419 10.00 32.50 -13.58
N GLN A 420 9.62 31.70 -14.58
CA GLN A 420 8.47 30.80 -14.52
C GLN A 420 8.76 29.53 -13.70
N ASP A 421 10.03 29.10 -13.66
CA ASP A 421 10.48 27.83 -13.09
C ASP A 421 10.97 27.97 -11.64
N VAL A 422 11.05 29.20 -11.12
CA VAL A 422 11.60 29.48 -9.77
C VAL A 422 10.98 28.65 -8.65
N LEU A 423 9.72 28.25 -8.78
CA LEU A 423 9.01 27.43 -7.80
C LEU A 423 9.21 25.91 -7.97
N CYS A 424 9.99 25.50 -8.95
CA CYS A 424 10.32 24.10 -9.25
C CYS A 424 11.82 23.81 -9.12
N GLY A 425 12.64 24.81 -8.81
CA GLY A 425 14.07 24.65 -8.55
C GLY A 425 14.36 24.19 -7.12
N PHE A 426 15.46 24.69 -6.57
CA PHE A 426 15.91 24.41 -5.21
C PHE A 426 14.82 24.72 -4.17
N LEU A 427 14.59 23.77 -3.27
CA LEU A 427 13.58 23.84 -2.22
C LEU A 427 14.05 24.77 -1.12
N LEU A 428 13.18 25.71 -0.75
CA LEU A 428 13.43 26.67 0.31
C LEU A 428 12.37 26.53 1.41
N CYS A 429 12.85 26.34 2.63
CA CYS A 429 12.09 26.23 3.86
C CYS A 429 12.52 27.33 4.86
N THR A 430 11.85 27.38 6.01
CA THR A 430 12.10 28.29 7.14
C THR A 430 12.44 27.48 8.38
N ASN A 431 13.24 28.05 9.29
CA ASN A 431 13.59 27.43 10.57
C ASN A 431 14.20 26.01 10.44
N ILE A 432 15.15 25.88 9.51
CA ILE A 432 15.86 24.61 9.23
C ILE A 432 16.76 24.18 10.40
N THR A 433 16.64 22.93 10.83
CA THR A 433 17.56 22.23 11.75
C THR A 433 18.84 21.80 11.04
N VAL A 434 19.94 21.65 11.77
CA VAL A 434 21.28 21.38 11.20
C VAL A 434 21.37 20.04 10.46
N LYS A 435 20.50 19.06 10.75
CA LYS A 435 20.46 17.75 10.06
C LYS A 435 19.06 17.49 9.49
N PRO A 436 18.94 17.03 8.23
CA PRO A 436 17.66 16.58 7.67
C PRO A 436 17.17 15.33 8.39
N ARG A 437 15.85 15.11 8.37
CA ARG A 437 15.25 13.89 8.91
C ARG A 437 15.60 12.65 8.07
N TYR A 438 15.76 12.84 6.76
CA TYR A 438 16.02 11.82 5.76
C TYR A 438 17.21 12.21 4.89
N GLY A 439 18.05 11.24 4.56
CA GLY A 439 19.27 11.44 3.76
C GLY A 439 20.41 12.09 4.53
N ASP A 440 21.54 12.20 3.85
CA ASP A 440 22.72 12.93 4.33
C ASP A 440 22.74 14.33 3.72
N LEU A 441 23.09 15.32 4.54
CA LEU A 441 23.27 16.68 4.07
C LEU A 441 24.58 16.76 3.26
N ASN A 442 24.47 17.07 1.98
CA ASN A 442 25.61 17.36 1.12
C ASN A 442 25.84 18.88 1.06
N GLY A 443 27.05 19.32 1.40
CA GLY A 443 27.39 20.74 1.47
C GLY A 443 26.87 21.46 2.73
N GLU A 444 26.75 22.78 2.65
CA GLU A 444 26.27 23.61 3.76
C GLU A 444 24.79 23.98 3.60
N ILE A 445 24.11 24.21 4.73
CA ILE A 445 22.75 24.77 4.70
C ILE A 445 22.84 26.20 4.16
N THR A 446 22.13 26.45 3.07
CA THR A 446 21.87 27.79 2.59
C THR A 446 21.01 28.52 3.59
N SER A 447 21.41 29.75 3.95
CA SER A 447 20.64 30.63 4.84
C SER A 447 20.78 32.08 4.38
N LEU A 448 19.65 32.70 4.07
CA LEU A 448 19.57 34.12 3.70
C LEU A 448 18.33 34.75 4.34
N THR A 449 18.51 35.91 4.98
CA THR A 449 17.39 36.71 5.47
C THR A 449 17.13 37.87 4.52
N ILE A 450 15.92 37.97 4.00
CA ILE A 450 15.49 39.01 3.06
C ILE A 450 14.51 39.94 3.75
N TYR A 451 14.71 41.25 3.63
CA TYR A 451 13.71 42.24 4.07
C TYR A 451 12.80 42.61 2.90
N HIS A 452 11.51 42.29 3.01
CA HIS A 452 10.51 42.55 1.97
C HIS A 452 9.17 42.91 2.60
N GLN A 453 8.49 43.96 2.10
CA GLN A 453 7.18 44.42 2.58
C GLN A 453 7.09 44.56 4.12
N ASN A 454 8.08 45.22 4.73
CA ASN A 454 8.20 45.38 6.19
C ASN A 454 8.29 44.09 7.02
N LYS A 455 8.64 42.96 6.39
CA LYS A 455 8.83 41.66 7.05
C LYS A 455 10.21 41.09 6.72
N TYR A 456 10.86 40.49 7.71
CA TYR A 456 12.04 39.65 7.48
C TYR A 456 11.59 38.24 7.09
N LEU A 457 12.09 37.75 5.96
CA LEU A 457 11.85 36.43 5.42
C LEU A 457 13.13 35.61 5.59
N ASP A 458 13.04 34.47 6.27
CA ASP A 458 14.14 33.52 6.45
C ASP A 458 14.06 32.49 5.33
N CYS A 459 15.06 32.49 4.44
CA CYS A 459 15.14 31.61 3.28
C CYS A 459 16.26 30.60 3.53
N ARG A 460 15.91 29.35 3.79
CA ARG A 460 16.89 28.30 4.05
C ARG A 460 16.68 27.10 3.15
N GLY A 461 17.75 26.39 2.80
CA GLY A 461 17.67 25.17 1.99
C GLY A 461 18.93 24.33 2.13
N GLY A 462 18.89 23.10 1.66
CA GLY A 462 20.05 22.21 1.69
C GLY A 462 19.81 20.97 0.83
N HIS A 463 20.89 20.41 0.30
CA HIS A 463 20.86 19.19 -0.50
C HIS A 463 20.81 17.97 0.44
N ALA A 464 19.61 17.45 0.67
CA ALA A 464 19.40 16.25 1.46
C ALA A 464 19.37 15.04 0.53
N VAL A 465 20.52 14.37 0.40
CA VAL A 465 20.73 13.29 -0.57
C VAL A 465 20.44 11.95 0.09
N LEU A 466 19.52 11.19 -0.50
CA LEU A 466 19.20 9.84 -0.08
C LEU A 466 20.26 8.83 -0.55
N GLU A 467 20.22 7.63 0.03
CA GLU A 467 21.14 6.54 -0.35
C GLU A 467 21.00 6.11 -1.82
N ASP A 468 19.84 6.33 -2.43
CA ASP A 468 19.59 6.04 -3.85
C ASP A 468 20.07 7.16 -4.80
N GLY A 469 20.72 8.19 -4.25
CA GLY A 469 21.20 9.38 -4.97
C GLY A 469 20.10 10.42 -5.25
N THR A 470 18.86 10.22 -4.80
CA THR A 470 17.80 11.22 -4.93
C THR A 470 18.10 12.42 -4.03
N ASP A 471 18.09 13.62 -4.60
CA ASP A 471 18.24 14.86 -3.84
C ASP A 471 16.87 15.45 -3.47
N LEU A 472 16.52 15.40 -2.19
CA LEU A 472 15.30 15.98 -1.64
C LEU A 472 15.39 17.51 -1.48
N GLY A 473 16.54 18.11 -1.80
CA GLY A 473 16.77 19.55 -1.81
C GLY A 473 16.12 20.30 -2.98
N TYR A 474 15.48 19.60 -3.92
CA TYR A 474 14.70 20.20 -5.01
C TYR A 474 13.21 20.00 -4.82
N VAL A 475 12.40 20.91 -5.34
CA VAL A 475 10.95 20.77 -5.33
C VAL A 475 10.53 19.52 -6.09
N GLU A 476 9.76 18.64 -5.45
CA GLU A 476 9.31 17.38 -6.06
C GLU A 476 8.40 17.59 -7.29
N ASP A 477 8.50 16.68 -8.24
CA ASP A 477 7.58 16.60 -9.37
C ASP A 477 6.12 16.47 -8.93
N GLY A 478 5.22 17.06 -9.70
CA GLY A 478 3.78 17.16 -9.40
C GLY A 478 3.42 18.32 -8.47
N THR A 479 4.40 18.99 -7.85
CA THR A 479 4.14 20.12 -6.95
C THR A 479 3.57 21.33 -7.71
N PRO A 480 2.51 22.01 -7.22
CA PRO A 480 1.94 23.15 -7.90
C PRO A 480 2.87 24.37 -7.91
N CYS A 481 3.13 24.92 -9.10
CA CYS A 481 3.97 26.11 -9.32
C CYS A 481 3.19 27.32 -9.87
N GLY A 482 1.90 27.13 -10.20
CA GLY A 482 1.01 28.19 -10.66
C GLY A 482 -0.42 27.68 -10.91
N PRO A 483 -1.35 28.58 -11.30
CA PRO A 483 -2.70 28.18 -11.70
C PRO A 483 -2.64 27.18 -12.87
N ASN A 484 -3.17 25.97 -12.67
CA ASN A 484 -3.11 24.88 -13.65
C ASN A 484 -1.70 24.51 -14.13
N MET A 485 -0.68 24.65 -13.27
CA MET A 485 0.71 24.28 -13.54
C MET A 485 1.32 23.44 -12.41
N MET A 486 2.26 22.56 -12.78
CA MET A 486 2.99 21.64 -11.90
C MET A 486 4.46 21.56 -12.27
N CYS A 487 5.29 21.19 -11.30
CA CYS A 487 6.71 20.94 -11.50
C CYS A 487 6.96 19.58 -12.17
N LEU A 488 7.83 19.55 -13.16
CA LEU A 488 8.41 18.33 -13.74
C LEU A 488 9.83 18.62 -14.20
N ASP A 489 10.80 17.83 -13.76
CA ASP A 489 12.22 17.99 -14.12
C ASP A 489 12.70 19.44 -13.90
N HIS A 490 12.39 19.99 -12.73
CA HIS A 490 12.68 21.37 -12.32
C HIS A 490 12.05 22.48 -13.16
N ARG A 491 11.03 22.17 -13.97
CA ARG A 491 10.31 23.15 -14.80
C ARG A 491 8.86 23.28 -14.41
N CYS A 492 8.32 24.50 -14.50
CA CYS A 492 6.91 24.77 -14.26
C CYS A 492 6.12 24.61 -15.55
N LEU A 493 5.40 23.50 -15.69
CA LEU A 493 4.68 23.14 -16.91
C LEU A 493 3.16 23.15 -16.69
N PRO A 494 2.36 23.48 -17.72
CA PRO A 494 0.91 23.29 -17.68
C PRO A 494 0.54 21.84 -17.37
N VAL A 495 -0.52 21.62 -16.58
CA VAL A 495 -1.00 20.26 -16.21
C VAL A 495 -1.26 19.40 -17.45
N THR A 496 -1.73 19.99 -18.55
CA THR A 496 -1.95 19.30 -19.84
C THR A 496 -0.70 18.69 -20.46
N THR A 497 0.50 19.15 -20.07
CA THR A 497 1.79 18.65 -20.57
C THR A 497 2.14 17.27 -20.05
N PHE A 498 1.53 16.84 -18.94
CA PHE A 498 1.85 15.58 -18.26
C PHE A 498 1.32 14.33 -19.00
N ASN A 499 1.03 14.42 -20.31
CA ASN A 499 0.41 13.38 -21.14
C ASN A 499 -0.77 12.69 -20.42
N LEU A 500 -1.52 13.48 -19.65
CA LEU A 500 -2.68 13.01 -18.92
C LEU A 500 -3.74 12.70 -19.95
N SER A 501 -3.86 11.41 -20.27
CA SER A 501 -4.96 10.93 -21.08
C SER A 501 -6.26 11.30 -20.36
N SER A 502 -7.24 11.83 -21.09
CA SER A 502 -8.52 12.20 -20.50
C SER A 502 -9.44 10.99 -20.47
N CYS A 503 -10.17 10.81 -19.37
CA CYS A 503 -11.23 9.82 -19.32
C CYS A 503 -12.39 10.17 -20.27
N PRO A 504 -13.14 9.17 -20.75
CA PRO A 504 -14.32 9.42 -21.58
C PRO A 504 -15.41 10.17 -20.80
N GLY A 505 -16.34 10.76 -21.53
CA GLY A 505 -17.43 11.54 -20.97
C GLY A 505 -18.50 11.88 -22.01
N SER A 506 -19.66 12.33 -21.56
CA SER A 506 -20.76 12.80 -22.42
C SER A 506 -20.35 13.95 -23.35
N SER A 507 -19.32 14.71 -22.98
CA SER A 507 -18.63 15.69 -23.82
C SER A 507 -17.17 15.86 -23.39
N SER A 508 -16.38 16.60 -24.17
CA SER A 508 -14.97 16.88 -23.85
C SER A 508 -14.75 17.69 -22.57
N SER A 509 -15.79 18.35 -22.03
CA SER A 509 -15.72 19.12 -20.78
C SER A 509 -16.30 18.38 -19.57
N HIS A 510 -17.05 17.31 -19.79
CA HIS A 510 -17.74 16.53 -18.75
C HIS A 510 -17.04 15.19 -18.58
N VAL A 511 -15.87 15.21 -17.91
CA VAL A 511 -15.08 14.00 -17.65
C VAL A 511 -15.90 13.04 -16.80
N CYS A 512 -16.01 11.78 -17.22
CA CYS A 512 -16.88 10.77 -16.59
C CYS A 512 -18.33 11.23 -16.45
N SER A 513 -18.81 12.06 -17.39
CA SER A 513 -20.16 12.63 -17.41
C SER A 513 -20.56 13.33 -16.10
N ASP A 514 -19.59 13.82 -15.33
CA ASP A 514 -19.74 14.37 -13.97
C ASP A 514 -20.39 13.42 -12.94
N HIS A 515 -20.39 12.11 -13.22
CA HIS A 515 -20.95 11.05 -12.37
C HIS A 515 -19.88 10.02 -11.99
N GLY A 516 -18.64 10.49 -11.87
CA GLY A 516 -17.53 9.63 -11.50
C GLY A 516 -16.20 10.37 -11.44
N THR A 517 -15.18 9.63 -11.06
CA THR A 517 -13.80 10.13 -10.93
C THR A 517 -12.89 9.41 -11.92
N CYS A 518 -12.03 10.15 -12.62
CA CYS A 518 -11.04 9.57 -13.52
C CYS A 518 -9.85 9.01 -12.75
N SER A 519 -9.58 7.71 -12.93
CA SER A 519 -8.46 7.03 -12.27
C SER A 519 -7.14 7.18 -13.03
N ASN A 520 -6.04 6.82 -12.38
CA ASN A 520 -4.70 6.74 -12.96
C ASN A 520 -4.57 5.75 -14.13
N GLU A 521 -5.50 4.82 -14.27
CA GLU A 521 -5.59 3.92 -15.44
C GLU A 521 -6.40 4.52 -16.59
N VAL A 522 -6.82 5.79 -16.50
CA VAL A 522 -7.63 6.48 -17.52
C VAL A 522 -8.98 5.79 -17.70
N LYS A 523 -9.59 5.38 -16.58
CA LYS A 523 -10.93 4.80 -16.52
C LYS A 523 -11.79 5.57 -15.55
N CYS A 524 -13.07 5.70 -15.86
CA CYS A 524 -14.03 6.30 -14.95
C CYS A 524 -14.42 5.31 -13.86
N ILE A 525 -14.30 5.76 -12.61
CA ILE A 525 -14.89 5.11 -11.44
C ILE A 525 -16.20 5.82 -11.15
N CYS A 526 -17.32 5.18 -11.49
CA CYS A 526 -18.63 5.78 -11.40
C CYS A 526 -19.13 5.88 -9.97
N ASP A 527 -19.97 6.89 -9.72
CA ASP A 527 -20.75 6.99 -8.50
C ASP A 527 -21.72 5.81 -8.38
N ALA A 528 -22.21 5.55 -7.16
CA ALA A 528 -22.93 4.31 -6.82
C ALA A 528 -24.13 3.98 -7.74
N ASP A 529 -24.84 5.01 -8.21
CA ASP A 529 -26.03 4.86 -9.04
C ASP A 529 -25.76 4.97 -10.55
N TYR A 530 -24.49 5.02 -10.96
CA TYR A 530 -24.08 5.18 -12.35
C TYR A 530 -23.20 4.02 -12.82
N THR A 531 -23.25 3.75 -14.12
CA THR A 531 -22.49 2.70 -14.79
C THR A 531 -22.11 3.09 -16.22
N GLY A 532 -21.39 2.20 -16.89
CA GLY A 532 -20.85 2.42 -18.22
C GLY A 532 -19.42 2.96 -18.19
N LYS A 533 -18.79 3.02 -19.36
CA LYS A 533 -17.37 3.42 -19.48
C LYS A 533 -17.13 4.91 -19.17
N ASP A 534 -18.17 5.73 -19.35
CA ASP A 534 -18.17 7.18 -19.18
C ASP A 534 -19.14 7.64 -18.08
N CYS A 535 -19.67 6.71 -17.29
CA CYS A 535 -20.65 6.94 -16.22
C CYS A 535 -21.94 7.67 -16.65
N SER A 536 -22.35 7.51 -17.92
CA SER A 536 -23.56 8.17 -18.45
C SER A 536 -24.87 7.42 -18.16
N VAL A 537 -24.80 6.16 -17.70
CA VAL A 537 -25.98 5.30 -17.53
C VAL A 537 -26.40 5.26 -16.07
N TYR A 538 -27.60 5.73 -15.77
CA TYR A 538 -28.21 5.61 -14.44
C TYR A 538 -28.72 4.19 -14.20
N ASP A 539 -28.17 3.53 -13.18
CA ASP A 539 -28.42 2.14 -12.78
C ASP A 539 -28.32 2.03 -11.25
N PRO A 540 -29.35 2.48 -10.51
CA PRO A 540 -29.32 2.55 -9.06
C PRO A 540 -29.26 1.16 -8.43
N ILE A 541 -28.46 1.02 -7.37
CA ILE A 541 -28.34 -0.25 -6.64
C ILE A 541 -29.68 -0.53 -5.95
N PRO A 542 -30.33 -1.69 -6.19
CA PRO A 542 -31.60 -2.00 -5.56
C PRO A 542 -31.47 -2.01 -4.04
N ASP A 543 -32.37 -1.31 -3.34
CA ASP A 543 -32.44 -1.38 -1.88
C ASP A 543 -32.57 -2.84 -1.42
N PRO A 544 -31.87 -3.26 -0.35
CA PRO A 544 -32.06 -4.59 0.22
C PRO A 544 -33.52 -4.73 0.63
N GLN A 545 -34.30 -5.49 -0.14
CA GLN A 545 -35.65 -5.82 0.27
C GLN A 545 -35.56 -6.60 1.60
N PRO A 546 -36.40 -6.28 2.60
CA PRO A 546 -36.52 -7.13 3.77
C PRO A 546 -36.76 -8.56 3.28
N PRO A 547 -36.18 -9.59 3.92
CA PRO A 547 -36.51 -10.96 3.56
C PRO A 547 -38.03 -11.08 3.60
N ASP A 548 -38.63 -11.40 2.45
CA ASP A 548 -40.05 -11.70 2.38
C ASP A 548 -40.34 -12.69 3.50
N GLY A 549 -41.31 -12.34 4.34
CA GLY A 549 -41.77 -13.20 5.43
C GLY A 549 -42.01 -14.62 4.91
N PRO A 550 -41.93 -15.63 5.78
CA PRO A 550 -41.73 -17.03 5.37
C PRO A 550 -42.61 -17.36 4.17
N GLU A 551 -41.97 -17.60 3.02
CA GLU A 551 -42.64 -18.08 1.82
C GLU A 551 -43.57 -19.18 2.28
N LYS A 552 -44.88 -18.94 2.17
CA LYS A 552 -45.86 -20.02 2.29
C LYS A 552 -45.51 -20.97 1.17
N TYR A 553 -44.80 -22.04 1.54
CA TYR A 553 -44.59 -23.22 0.73
C TYR A 553 -45.97 -23.65 0.22
N LYS A 554 -46.35 -23.20 -0.97
CA LYS A 554 -47.47 -23.76 -1.69
C LYS A 554 -46.95 -25.12 -2.11
N GLY A 555 -47.31 -26.13 -1.30
CA GLY A 555 -47.06 -27.52 -1.61
C GLY A 555 -47.47 -27.83 -3.05
N PRO A 556 -46.85 -28.85 -3.66
CA PRO A 556 -47.05 -29.15 -5.07
C PRO A 556 -48.55 -29.23 -5.37
N SER A 557 -49.00 -28.40 -6.32
CA SER A 557 -50.36 -28.43 -6.85
C SER A 557 -50.75 -29.88 -7.12
N GLY A 558 -51.90 -30.31 -6.61
CA GLY A 558 -52.39 -31.71 -6.71
C GLY A 558 -52.46 -32.25 -8.14
N THR A 559 -52.30 -31.40 -9.15
CA THR A 559 -52.16 -31.76 -10.56
C THR A 559 -50.89 -32.58 -10.86
N ASN A 560 -49.76 -32.33 -10.17
CA ASN A 560 -48.49 -33.03 -10.47
C ASN A 560 -48.42 -34.45 -9.87
N ILE A 561 -49.17 -34.72 -8.79
CA ILE A 561 -49.26 -36.06 -8.17
C ILE A 561 -50.09 -37.00 -9.06
N ILE A 562 -51.12 -36.47 -9.72
CA ILE A 562 -51.98 -37.25 -10.62
C ILE A 562 -51.21 -37.66 -11.89
N ILE A 563 -50.42 -36.74 -12.47
CA ILE A 563 -49.62 -37.01 -13.68
C ILE A 563 -48.53 -38.07 -13.40
N GLY A 564 -47.84 -37.99 -12.26
CA GLY A 564 -46.84 -38.99 -11.87
C GLY A 564 -47.43 -40.38 -11.63
N SER A 565 -48.64 -40.45 -11.05
CA SER A 565 -49.33 -41.72 -10.78
C SER A 565 -49.82 -42.41 -12.06
N ILE A 566 -50.29 -41.62 -13.05
CA ILE A 566 -50.72 -42.14 -14.36
C ILE A 566 -49.52 -42.63 -15.17
N ALA A 567 -48.41 -41.88 -15.18
CA ALA A 567 -47.19 -42.29 -15.87
C ALA A 567 -46.59 -43.58 -15.25
N GLY A 568 -46.61 -43.71 -13.93
CA GLY A 568 -46.17 -44.92 -13.23
C GLY A 568 -47.04 -46.15 -13.52
N ALA A 569 -48.36 -45.98 -13.59
CA ALA A 569 -49.29 -47.07 -13.93
C ALA A 569 -49.14 -47.54 -15.39
N ILE A 570 -48.91 -46.61 -16.33
CA ILE A 570 -48.67 -46.94 -17.75
C ILE A 570 -47.34 -47.71 -17.90
N LEU A 571 -46.29 -47.31 -17.18
CA LEU A 571 -44.99 -47.99 -17.23
C LEU A 571 -45.08 -49.41 -16.65
N LEU A 572 -45.81 -49.60 -15.55
CA LEU A 572 -46.05 -50.92 -14.97
C LEU A 572 -46.88 -51.82 -15.90
N ALA A 573 -47.92 -51.27 -16.54
CA ALA A 573 -48.71 -52.02 -17.52
C ALA A 573 -47.86 -52.43 -18.74
N ALA A 574 -46.96 -51.57 -19.22
CA ALA A 574 -46.07 -51.88 -20.33
C ALA A 574 -45.06 -52.99 -19.99
N ILE A 575 -44.57 -53.04 -18.74
CA ILE A 575 -43.66 -54.11 -18.28
C ILE A 575 -44.40 -55.44 -18.13
N VAL A 576 -45.63 -55.42 -17.59
CA VAL A 576 -46.45 -56.64 -17.42
C VAL A 576 -46.91 -57.20 -18.77
N LEU A 577 -47.25 -56.34 -19.75
CA LEU A 577 -47.64 -56.76 -21.09
C LEU A 577 -46.43 -57.12 -21.98
N GLY A 578 -45.27 -56.50 -21.76
CA GLY A 578 -44.03 -56.85 -22.46
C GLY A 578 -43.40 -58.15 -21.96
N GLY A 579 -43.63 -58.52 -20.69
CA GLY A 579 -43.07 -59.73 -20.08
C GLY A 579 -43.75 -61.04 -20.46
N THR A 580 -44.96 -61.02 -21.03
CA THR A 580 -45.69 -62.23 -21.43
C THR A 580 -45.50 -62.61 -22.91
N GLY A 581 -44.70 -61.85 -23.66
CA GLY A 581 -44.45 -62.07 -25.10
C GLY A 581 -43.29 -63.01 -25.46
N TRP A 582 -42.48 -63.45 -24.50
CA TRP A 582 -41.36 -64.38 -24.75
C TRP A 582 -41.59 -65.71 -24.05
N GLY A 583 -42.44 -66.54 -24.67
CA GLY A 583 -42.76 -67.86 -24.16
C GLY A 583 -43.58 -68.72 -25.13
N PHE A 584 -43.22 -68.73 -26.41
CA PHE A 584 -43.60 -69.80 -27.34
C PHE A 584 -42.45 -70.11 -28.30
N LYS A 585 -41.64 -71.11 -27.93
CA LYS A 585 -41.12 -72.12 -28.85
C LYS A 585 -41.08 -73.46 -28.12
#